data_AF-A0A136N552-F1
#
_entry.id   AF-A0A136N552-F1
#
_cell.length_a   1.000
_cell.length_b   1.000
_cell.length_c   1.000
_cell.angle_alpha   90.00
_cell.angle_beta   90.00
_cell.angle_gamma   90.00
#
_symmetry.space_group_name_H-M   'P 1'
#
loop_
_entity.id
_entity.type
_entity.pdbx_description
1 polymer ?
#
loop_
_entity_poly.entity_id
_entity_poly.type
_entity_poly.pdbx_seq_one_letter_code
_entity_poly.pdbx_strand_id
1 'polypeptide(L)'
;MSNTYTDLVNQTFHFPQEGFHVKDNYLQFNELDLKRLIDKYGTPFKLTYLPKIGMQVAKAKKMFHDAIKKHKYDGNYYYCYCTKKLSLQFLLLKKHSSTVFI
;
A
#
# COMPACT_ATOMS: atom_id res chain seq x y z
N MET A 1 23.73 2.81 16.52
CA MET A 1 23.61 2.72 15.05
C MET A 1 23.70 4.12 14.48
N SER A 2 24.72 4.42 13.68
CA SER A 2 24.84 5.71 12.98
C SER A 2 24.14 5.58 11.62
N ASN A 3 22.90 6.03 11.52
CA ASN A 3 22.22 6.12 10.23
C ASN A 3 22.86 7.28 9.46
N THR A 4 23.82 7.01 8.58
CA THR A 4 24.34 8.06 7.70
C THR A 4 23.32 8.37 6.61
N TYR A 5 23.35 9.58 6.04
CA TYR A 5 22.47 9.95 4.93
C TYR A 5 22.60 8.96 3.75
N THR A 6 23.81 8.47 3.51
CA THR A 6 24.10 7.45 2.49
C THR A 6 23.37 6.14 2.76
N ASP A 7 23.25 5.72 4.02
CA ASP A 7 22.49 4.50 4.38
C ASP A 7 20.99 4.67 4.11
N LEU A 8 20.42 5.86 4.35
CA LEU A 8 19.03 6.17 4.05
C LEU A 8 18.75 6.14 2.54
N VAL A 9 19.68 6.70 1.75
CA VAL A 9 19.61 6.70 0.29
C VAL A 9 19.69 5.26 -0.25
N ASN A 10 20.60 4.44 0.25
CA ASN A 10 20.73 3.04 -0.17
C ASN A 10 19.49 2.20 0.19
N GLN A 11 18.86 2.44 1.35
CA GLN A 11 17.61 1.79 1.74
C GLN A 11 16.46 2.08 0.76
N THR A 12 16.40 3.28 0.18
CA THR A 12 15.38 3.64 -0.81
C THR A 12 15.54 2.93 -2.16
N PHE A 13 16.71 2.37 -2.47
CA PHE A 13 16.99 1.72 -3.76
C PHE A 13 16.92 0.19 -3.74
N HIS A 14 16.59 -0.43 -2.61
CA HIS A 14 16.40 -1.88 -2.56
C HIS A 14 15.08 -2.29 -3.24
N PHE A 15 15.21 -2.67 -4.51
CA PHE A 15 14.21 -3.40 -5.27
C PHE A 15 14.53 -4.92 -5.19
N PRO A 16 13.53 -5.81 -5.07
CA PRO A 16 12.08 -5.56 -5.07
C PRO A 16 11.52 -5.22 -3.68
N GLN A 17 10.57 -4.29 -3.66
CA GLN A 17 9.77 -3.99 -2.45
C GLN A 17 8.63 -5.02 -2.29
N GLU A 18 8.08 -5.12 -1.08
CA GLU A 18 7.02 -6.08 -0.73
C GLU A 18 5.80 -5.97 -1.67
N GLY A 19 5.59 -6.99 -2.49
CA GLY A 19 4.49 -7.07 -3.46
C GLY A 19 4.90 -6.80 -4.90
N PHE A 20 6.18 -6.52 -5.18
CA PHE A 20 6.74 -6.54 -6.54
C PHE A 20 7.62 -7.78 -6.71
N HIS A 21 7.37 -8.55 -7.75
CA HIS A 21 8.15 -9.74 -8.09
C HIS A 21 8.47 -9.72 -9.57
N VAL A 22 9.67 -10.17 -9.94
CA VAL A 22 10.03 -10.34 -11.35
C VAL A 22 9.99 -11.83 -11.66
N LYS A 23 9.16 -12.21 -12.63
CA LYS A 23 9.05 -13.57 -13.14
C LYS A 23 9.22 -13.54 -14.65
N ASP A 24 10.17 -14.31 -15.17
CA ASP A 24 10.44 -14.39 -16.61
C ASP A 24 10.71 -13.02 -17.26
N ASN A 25 11.43 -12.13 -16.55
CA ASN A 25 11.69 -10.73 -16.92
C ASN A 25 10.45 -9.82 -17.01
N TYR A 26 9.29 -10.29 -16.55
CA TYR A 26 8.08 -9.48 -16.43
C TYR A 26 7.76 -9.16 -14.98
N LEU A 27 7.27 -7.94 -14.76
CA LEU A 27 6.91 -7.46 -13.42
C LEU A 27 5.52 -7.97 -13.03
N GLN A 28 5.46 -8.61 -11.87
CA GLN A 28 4.24 -8.99 -11.19
C GLN A 28 4.00 -8.07 -9.99
N PHE A 29 2.76 -7.65 -9.79
CA PHE A 29 2.34 -6.79 -8.69
C PHE A 29 1.26 -7.48 -7.84
N ASN A 30 1.62 -7.91 -6.62
CA ASN A 30 0.78 -8.72 -5.72
C ASN A 30 0.14 -9.92 -6.46
N GLU A 31 0.97 -10.76 -7.09
CA GLU A 31 0.56 -11.91 -7.91
C GLU A 31 -0.21 -11.56 -9.22
N LEU A 32 -0.37 -10.27 -9.54
CA LEU A 32 -0.96 -9.84 -10.81
C LEU A 32 0.11 -9.70 -11.88
N ASP A 33 -0.08 -10.37 -13.00
CA ASP A 33 0.76 -10.25 -14.18
C ASP A 33 0.45 -8.95 -14.94
N LEU A 34 1.37 -7.97 -14.86
CA LEU A 34 1.20 -6.68 -15.52
C LEU A 34 1.25 -6.80 -17.05
N LYS A 35 2.00 -7.76 -17.60
CA LYS A 35 2.09 -7.95 -19.06
C LYS A 35 0.71 -8.35 -19.62
N ARG A 36 0.03 -9.28 -18.95
CA ARG A 36 -1.34 -9.68 -19.33
C ARG A 36 -2.33 -8.52 -19.27
N LEU A 37 -2.21 -7.63 -18.29
CA LEU A 37 -3.06 -6.44 -18.18
C LEU A 37 -2.78 -5.44 -19.30
N ILE A 38 -1.50 -5.21 -19.62
CA ILE A 38 -1.07 -4.36 -20.74
C ILE A 38 -1.61 -4.90 -22.06
N ASP A 39 -1.43 -6.21 -22.32
CA ASP A 39 -1.87 -6.83 -23.57
C ASP A 39 -3.41 -6.76 -23.74
N LYS A 40 -4.16 -6.79 -22.63
CA LYS A 40 -5.63 -6.73 -22.64
C LYS A 40 -6.20 -5.31 -22.76
N TYR A 41 -5.62 -4.34 -22.05
CA TYR A 41 -6.20 -3.00 -21.91
C TYR A 41 -5.40 -1.89 -22.63
N GLY A 42 -4.19 -2.20 -23.12
CA GLY A 42 -3.28 -1.24 -23.73
C GLY A 42 -2.65 -0.28 -22.73
N THR A 43 -1.87 0.66 -23.26
CA THR A 43 -1.22 1.74 -22.50
C THR A 43 -1.54 3.11 -23.11
N PRO A 44 -1.69 4.18 -22.32
CA PRO A 44 -1.48 4.25 -20.86
C PRO A 44 -2.68 3.74 -20.05
N PHE A 45 -2.42 2.99 -18.97
CA PHE A 45 -3.44 2.59 -18.01
C PHE A 45 -2.97 2.80 -16.57
N LYS A 46 -3.91 2.97 -15.64
CA LYS A 46 -3.64 3.17 -14.21
C LYS A 46 -4.24 2.02 -13.41
N LEU A 47 -3.39 1.21 -12.80
CA LEU A 47 -3.80 0.13 -11.90
C LEU A 47 -3.92 0.64 -10.46
N THR A 48 -4.97 0.25 -9.75
CA THR A 48 -5.13 0.55 -8.31
C THR A 48 -5.49 -0.72 -7.55
N TYR A 49 -4.54 -1.27 -6.80
CA TYR A 49 -4.77 -2.50 -6.03
C TYR A 49 -5.30 -2.19 -4.62
N LEU A 50 -6.62 -2.22 -4.50
CA LEU A 50 -7.35 -1.90 -3.27
C LEU A 50 -6.98 -2.78 -2.06
N PRO A 51 -6.75 -4.10 -2.19
CA PRO A 51 -6.45 -4.94 -1.03
C PRO A 51 -5.19 -4.49 -0.27
N LYS A 52 -4.13 -4.05 -0.97
CA LYS A 52 -2.91 -3.55 -0.32
C LYS A 52 -3.18 -2.29 0.50
N ILE A 53 -4.07 -1.40 0.05
CA ILE A 53 -4.47 -0.21 0.82
C ILE A 53 -5.09 -0.65 2.15
N GLY A 54 -6.02 -1.61 2.11
CA GLY A 54 -6.64 -2.18 3.31
C GLY A 54 -5.62 -2.81 4.26
N MET A 55 -4.67 -3.58 3.73
CA MET A 55 -3.58 -4.19 4.51
C MET A 55 -2.71 -3.14 5.20
N GLN A 56 -2.34 -2.05 4.51
CA GLN A 56 -1.55 -0.97 5.12
C GLN A 56 -2.32 -0.24 6.23
N VAL A 57 -3.62 0.00 6.03
CA VAL A 57 -4.47 0.60 7.06
C VAL A 57 -4.58 -0.32 8.29
N ALA A 58 -4.76 -1.62 8.09
CA ALA A 58 -4.80 -2.59 9.19
C ALA A 58 -3.44 -2.66 9.92
N LYS A 59 -2.33 -2.67 9.18
CA LYS A 59 -0.97 -2.63 9.73
C LYS A 59 -0.75 -1.39 10.60
N ALA A 60 -1.13 -0.20 10.11
CA ALA A 60 -1.02 1.04 10.87
C ALA A 60 -1.87 0.99 12.15
N LYS A 61 -3.14 0.57 12.05
CA LYS A 61 -4.02 0.40 13.22
C LYS A 61 -3.42 -0.53 14.28
N LYS A 62 -2.85 -1.67 13.85
CA LYS A 62 -2.18 -2.61 14.74
C LYS A 62 -0.97 -1.97 15.43
N MET A 63 -0.13 -1.26 14.68
CA MET A 63 1.03 -0.56 15.25
C MET A 63 0.63 0.44 16.33
N PHE A 64 -0.41 1.25 16.09
CA PHE A 64 -0.91 2.20 17.09
C PHE A 64 -1.54 1.47 18.28
N HIS A 65 -2.31 0.41 18.06
CA HIS A 65 -2.89 -0.40 19.13
C HIS A 65 -1.81 -1.00 20.05
N ASP A 66 -0.78 -1.62 19.45
CA ASP A 66 0.32 -2.24 20.18
C ASP A 66 1.12 -1.19 20.97
N ALA A 67 1.35 -0.02 20.39
CA ALA A 67 2.03 1.09 21.08
C ALA A 67 1.21 1.65 22.25
N ILE A 68 -0.09 1.90 22.05
CA ILE A 68 -1.01 2.38 23.09
C ILE A 68 -1.04 1.40 24.26
N LYS A 69 -1.16 0.10 23.97
CA LYS A 69 -1.13 -0.96 24.98
C LYS A 69 0.20 -1.02 25.71
N LYS A 70 1.33 -0.93 24.99
CA LYS A 70 2.67 -0.96 25.57
C LYS A 70 2.92 0.22 26.51
N HIS A 71 2.43 1.40 26.16
CA HIS A 71 2.64 2.62 26.93
C HIS A 71 1.52 2.95 27.92
N LYS A 72 0.50 2.08 28.06
CA LYS A 72 -0.67 2.27 28.91
C LYS A 72 -1.31 3.66 28.69
N TYR A 73 -1.46 4.04 27.42
CA TYR A 73 -2.03 5.33 27.08
C TYR A 73 -3.56 5.28 27.16
N ASP A 74 -4.17 6.14 27.97
CA ASP A 74 -5.62 6.16 28.22
C ASP A 74 -6.44 6.80 27.09
N GLY A 75 -5.79 7.44 26.12
CA GLY A 75 -6.48 8.10 25.01
C GLY A 75 -6.90 7.14 23.90
N ASN A 76 -8.00 7.49 23.24
CA ASN A 76 -8.54 6.73 22.12
C ASN A 76 -7.83 7.05 20.79
N TYR A 77 -7.64 6.02 19.95
CA TYR A 77 -7.12 6.17 18.59
C TYR A 77 -8.25 6.27 17.57
N TYR A 78 -8.27 7.35 16.80
CA TYR A 78 -9.21 7.56 15.69
C TYR A 78 -8.46 7.59 14.37
N TYR A 79 -8.81 6.67 13.48
CA TYR A 79 -8.26 6.62 12.13
C TYR A 79 -9.00 7.60 11.21
N CYS A 80 -8.32 8.63 10.73
CA CYS A 80 -8.82 9.57 9.73
C CYS A 80 -8.07 9.40 8.40
N TYR A 81 -8.82 9.47 7.30
CA TYR A 81 -8.25 9.44 5.95
C TYR A 81 -8.23 10.85 5.35
N CYS A 82 -7.04 11.36 5.02
CA CYS A 82 -6.89 12.70 4.44
C CYS A 82 -7.09 12.67 2.92
N THR A 83 -8.12 13.35 2.43
CA THR A 83 -8.49 13.39 1.00
C THR A 83 -7.56 14.24 0.13
N LYS A 84 -6.83 15.19 0.72
CA LYS A 84 -5.95 16.14 0.01
C LYS A 84 -4.86 15.45 -0.83
N LYS A 85 -4.30 14.34 -0.37
CA LYS A 85 -3.20 13.65 -1.05
C LYS A 85 -3.66 12.67 -2.13
N LEU A 86 -4.93 12.28 -2.12
CA LEU A 86 -5.46 11.33 -3.08
C LEU A 86 -6.95 11.61 -3.26
N SER A 87 -7.28 12.36 -4.32
CA SER A 87 -8.66 12.58 -4.76
C SER A 87 -9.21 11.31 -5.42
N LEU A 88 -9.27 10.21 -4.67
CA LEU A 88 -10.06 9.03 -5.04
C LEU A 88 -11.39 9.13 -4.31
N GLN A 89 -12.32 9.89 -4.87
CA GLN A 89 -13.73 9.89 -4.44
C GLN A 89 -14.30 8.46 -4.42
N PHE A 90 -13.82 7.62 -5.34
CA PHE A 90 -14.18 6.21 -5.49
C PHE A 90 -13.77 5.32 -4.30
N LEU A 91 -12.67 5.61 -3.62
CA LEU A 91 -12.19 4.80 -2.48
C LEU A 91 -13.09 4.99 -1.24
N LEU A 92 -13.60 6.21 -1.06
CA LEU A 92 -14.53 6.55 0.02
C LEU A 92 -15.88 5.88 -0.18
N LEU A 93 -16.40 5.87 -1.42
CA LEU A 93 -17.65 5.19 -1.77
C LEU A 93 -17.58 3.67 -1.56
N LYS A 94 -16.44 3.05 -1.91
CA LYS A 94 -16.27 1.58 -1.82
C LYS A 94 -16.04 1.02 -0.43
N LYS A 95 -15.75 1.85 0.59
CA LYS A 95 -15.65 1.34 1.98
C LYS A 95 -16.98 0.77 2.50
N HIS A 96 -18.09 1.07 1.82
CA HIS A 96 -19.43 0.53 2.12
C HIS A 96 -19.84 -0.68 1.25
N SER A 97 -19.01 -1.14 0.31
CA SER A 97 -19.37 -2.29 -0.53
C SER A 97 -18.14 -3.10 -0.92
N SER A 98 -18.02 -4.28 -0.31
CA SER A 98 -17.05 -5.31 -0.61
C SER A 98 -17.22 -5.84 -2.03
N THR A 99 -16.66 -5.15 -3.03
CA THR A 99 -16.67 -5.63 -4.41
C THR A 99 -15.31 -5.42 -5.07
N VAL A 100 -14.70 -6.55 -5.44
CA VAL A 100 -13.47 -6.68 -6.23
C VAL A 100 -13.68 -6.01 -7.58
N PHE A 101 -12.79 -5.09 -7.94
CA PHE A 101 -12.60 -4.65 -9.32
C PHE A 101 -11.10 -4.66 -9.58
N ILE A 102 -10.75 -5.25 -10.73
CA ILE A 102 -9.42 -5.57 -11.23
C ILE A 102 -8.47 -4.37 -11.13
#